data_AF-A0A9P6YQ90-F1
#
_entry.id   AF-A0A9P6YQ90-F1
#
_cell.length_a   1.000
_cell.length_b   1.000
_cell.length_c   1.000
_cell.angle_alpha   90.00
_cell.angle_beta   90.00
_cell.angle_gamma   90.00
#
_symmetry.space_group_name_H-M   'P 1'
#
loop_
_entity.id
_entity.type
_entity.pdbx_description
1 polymer ?
#
loop_
_entity_poly.entity_id
_entity_poly.type
_entity_poly.pdbx_seq_one_letter_code
_entity_poly.pdbx_strand_id
1 'polypeptide(L)'
;MCGDLTSTADRLEYFATPKQIKASVLLLRERFLSTKLNVPKPPVLLSACRLQLGIDPILTIPMLNSDRSRLLRWRMGWLPGRPPPCSCGPVNATRSHLLICLNVASRLQVSPGTRPNPLDYVLNQLPKVIPAYPPPHLLERWSVWWPAVCSILLDIDRVCHPEGGFCDEAADTSGQLFLDKLKSPTSV
;
A
#
# COMPACT_ATOMS: atom_id res chain seq x y z
N MET A 1 -46.14 -24.87 -1.16
CA MET A 1 -44.75 -24.51 -0.82
C MET A 1 -44.47 -23.17 -1.50
N CYS A 2 -44.69 -22.08 -0.78
CA CYS A 2 -44.61 -20.72 -1.33
C CYS A 2 -43.15 -20.27 -1.28
N GLY A 3 -42.61 -19.88 -2.42
CA GLY A 3 -41.30 -19.25 -2.50
C GLY A 3 -41.41 -17.78 -2.10
N ASP A 4 -40.60 -17.37 -1.14
CA ASP A 4 -40.49 -15.97 -0.73
C ASP A 4 -39.82 -15.15 -1.84
N LEU A 5 -40.65 -14.59 -2.72
CA LEU A 5 -40.29 -13.51 -3.62
C LEU A 5 -40.28 -12.21 -2.81
N THR A 6 -39.18 -11.92 -2.13
CA THR A 6 -38.97 -10.57 -1.55
C THR A 6 -39.11 -9.53 -2.66
N SER A 7 -40.08 -8.63 -2.49
CA SER A 7 -40.46 -7.60 -3.46
C SER A 7 -39.31 -6.62 -3.69
N THR A 8 -39.24 -6.03 -4.88
CA THR A 8 -38.32 -4.91 -5.16
C THR A 8 -38.54 -3.71 -4.22
N ALA A 9 -39.76 -3.56 -3.68
CA ALA A 9 -40.09 -2.56 -2.67
C ALA A 9 -39.38 -2.84 -1.33
N ASP A 10 -39.35 -4.09 -0.87
CA ASP A 10 -38.64 -4.50 0.36
C ASP A 10 -37.13 -4.26 0.24
N ARG A 11 -36.58 -4.43 -0.96
CA ARG A 11 -35.17 -4.12 -1.25
C ARG A 11 -34.88 -2.62 -1.17
N LEU A 12 -35.83 -1.76 -1.55
CA LEU A 12 -35.68 -0.31 -1.50
C LEU A 12 -35.81 0.23 -0.06
N GLU A 13 -36.68 -0.36 0.77
CA GLU A 13 -36.79 -0.02 2.19
C GLU A 13 -35.54 -0.39 3.00
N TYR A 14 -34.85 -1.49 2.66
CA TYR A 14 -33.54 -1.83 3.25
C TYR A 14 -32.46 -0.75 3.02
N PHE A 15 -32.59 0.04 1.95
CA PHE A 15 -31.69 1.16 1.64
C PHE A 15 -32.18 2.51 2.21
N ALA A 16 -33.17 2.55 3.10
CA ALA A 16 -33.82 3.81 3.50
C ALA A 16 -32.91 4.80 4.26
N THR A 17 -31.80 4.38 4.88
CA THR A 17 -30.88 5.33 5.54
C THR A 17 -29.70 5.73 4.64
N PRO A 18 -29.30 7.02 4.60
CA PRO A 18 -28.13 7.49 3.84
C PRO A 18 -26.84 6.71 4.17
N LYS A 19 -26.71 6.22 5.41
CA LYS A 19 -25.59 5.40 5.88
C LYS A 19 -25.59 4.01 5.22
N GLN A 20 -26.74 3.35 5.13
CA GLN A 20 -26.89 2.06 4.45
C GLN A 20 -26.67 2.18 2.95
N ILE A 21 -27.16 3.26 2.32
CA ILE A 21 -26.88 3.55 0.90
C ILE A 21 -25.38 3.69 0.68
N LYS A 22 -24.71 4.54 1.49
CA LYS A 22 -23.25 4.75 1.38
C LYS A 22 -22.48 3.45 1.56
N ALA A 23 -22.83 2.64 2.57
CA ALA A 23 -22.19 1.34 2.79
C ALA A 23 -22.38 0.40 1.59
N SER A 24 -23.59 0.36 1.04
CA SER A 24 -23.94 -0.50 -0.09
C SER A 24 -23.23 -0.08 -1.38
N VAL A 25 -23.13 1.23 -1.65
CA VAL A 25 -22.34 1.78 -2.76
C VAL A 25 -20.86 1.43 -2.61
N LEU A 26 -20.30 1.54 -1.40
CA LEU A 26 -18.90 1.16 -1.15
C LEU A 26 -18.68 -0.33 -1.41
N LEU A 27 -19.53 -1.20 -0.85
CA LEU A 27 -19.45 -2.65 -1.08
C LEU A 27 -19.55 -3.01 -2.56
N LEU A 28 -20.46 -2.36 -3.29
CA LEU A 28 -20.61 -2.56 -4.72
C LEU A 28 -19.34 -2.17 -5.47
N ARG A 29 -18.74 -1.01 -5.14
CA ARG A 29 -17.48 -0.56 -5.76
C ARG A 29 -16.32 -1.49 -5.45
N GLU A 30 -16.20 -1.98 -4.21
CA GLU A 30 -15.17 -2.96 -3.82
C GLU A 30 -15.31 -4.26 -4.62
N ARG A 31 -16.55 -4.75 -4.82
CA ARG A 31 -16.83 -5.90 -5.69
C ARG A 31 -16.40 -5.65 -7.13
N PHE A 32 -16.77 -4.50 -7.70
CA PHE A 32 -16.36 -4.15 -9.07
C PHE A 32 -14.83 -4.08 -9.22
N LEU A 33 -14.14 -3.47 -8.26
CA LEU A 33 -12.69 -3.40 -8.27
C LEU A 33 -12.06 -4.79 -8.18
N SER A 34 -12.53 -5.63 -7.26
CA SER A 34 -12.09 -7.02 -7.13
C SER A 34 -12.24 -7.80 -8.44
N THR A 35 -13.41 -7.72 -9.07
CA THR A 35 -13.65 -8.36 -10.38
C THR A 35 -12.68 -7.85 -11.44
N LYS A 36 -12.40 -6.55 -11.50
CA LYS A 36 -11.45 -5.98 -12.47
C LYS A 36 -10.01 -6.42 -12.21
N LEU A 37 -9.62 -6.57 -10.95
CA LEU A 37 -8.27 -6.99 -10.56
C LEU A 37 -7.99 -8.48 -10.83
N ASN A 38 -9.02 -9.31 -10.81
CA ASN A 38 -8.90 -10.76 -11.06
C ASN A 38 -8.77 -11.13 -12.55
N VAL A 39 -8.89 -10.17 -13.47
CA VAL A 39 -8.67 -10.40 -14.91
C VAL A 39 -7.16 -10.63 -15.18
N PRO A 40 -6.76 -11.44 -16.17
CA PRO A 40 -5.35 -11.74 -16.45
C PRO A 40 -4.47 -10.49 -16.69
N LYS A 41 -5.02 -9.42 -17.25
CA LYS A 41 -4.35 -8.13 -17.49
C LYS A 41 -5.25 -6.99 -16.99
N PRO A 42 -5.29 -6.71 -15.67
CA PRO A 42 -6.07 -5.60 -15.16
C PRO A 42 -5.44 -4.27 -15.61
N PRO A 43 -6.22 -3.19 -15.75
CA PRO A 43 -5.65 -1.87 -16.02
C PRO A 43 -4.60 -1.50 -14.99
N VAL A 44 -3.42 -1.04 -15.43
CA VAL A 44 -2.25 -0.77 -14.58
C VAL A 44 -2.58 0.23 -13.45
N LEU A 45 -3.41 1.24 -13.73
CA LEU A 45 -3.82 2.21 -12.72
C LEU A 45 -4.71 1.60 -11.64
N LEU A 46 -5.59 0.66 -12.01
CA LEU A 46 -6.46 -0.01 -11.05
C LEU A 46 -5.70 -1.02 -10.21
N SER A 47 -4.68 -1.68 -10.77
CA SER A 47 -3.87 -2.66 -10.05
C SER A 47 -3.08 -2.04 -8.89
N ALA A 48 -2.74 -0.74 -8.97
CA ALA A 48 -2.13 0.01 -7.89
C ALA A 48 -3.10 0.42 -6.76
N CYS A 49 -4.41 0.38 -6.99
CA CYS A 49 -5.42 0.74 -6.00
C CYS A 49 -5.57 -0.33 -4.91
N ARG A 50 -5.91 0.08 -3.69
CA ARG A 50 -6.34 -0.84 -2.63
C ARG A 50 -7.75 -1.36 -2.94
N LEU A 51 -8.02 -2.61 -2.59
CA LEU A 51 -9.34 -3.22 -2.77
C LEU A 51 -10.46 -2.49 -2.03
N GLN A 52 -10.14 -1.89 -0.88
CA GLN A 52 -11.08 -1.14 -0.04
C GLN A 52 -10.94 0.35 -0.28
N LEU A 53 -12.09 1.02 -0.47
CA LEU A 53 -12.12 2.47 -0.71
C LEU A 53 -12.00 3.25 0.62
N GLY A 54 -11.17 4.29 0.61
CA GLY A 54 -10.97 5.18 1.75
C GLY A 54 -9.70 6.01 1.66
N ILE A 55 -9.37 6.71 2.74
CA ILE A 55 -8.08 7.37 2.92
C ILE A 55 -7.00 6.30 2.97
N ASP A 56 -5.94 6.47 2.17
CA ASP A 56 -4.83 5.52 2.15
C ASP A 56 -4.05 5.60 3.49
N PRO A 57 -3.85 4.46 4.19
CA PRO A 57 -3.11 4.37 5.45
C PRO A 57 -1.72 4.98 5.47
N ILE A 58 -1.07 5.13 4.31
CA ILE A 58 0.21 5.86 4.22
C ILE A 58 0.11 7.29 4.77
N LEU A 59 -1.09 7.87 4.81
CA LEU A 59 -1.37 9.21 5.32
C LEU A 59 -1.61 9.23 6.83
N THR A 60 -2.02 8.12 7.43
CA THR A 60 -2.49 8.07 8.84
C THR A 60 -1.53 7.30 9.76
N ILE A 61 -0.70 6.42 9.20
CA ILE A 61 0.29 5.65 9.97
C ILE A 61 1.42 6.55 10.47
N PRO A 62 1.86 6.40 11.75
CA PRO A 62 3.02 7.12 12.27
C PRO A 62 4.30 6.63 11.59
N MET A 63 5.06 7.58 11.06
CA MET A 63 6.33 7.37 10.36
C MET A 63 7.05 8.71 10.22
N LEU A 64 8.34 8.67 9.92
CA LEU A 64 9.15 9.86 9.66
C LEU A 64 8.61 10.63 8.44
N ASN A 65 8.84 11.93 8.39
CA ASN A 65 8.42 12.76 7.27
C ASN A 65 9.13 12.38 5.97
N SER A 66 10.39 11.95 6.07
CA SER A 66 11.19 11.39 4.97
C SER A 66 10.54 10.15 4.37
N ASP A 67 10.17 9.17 5.22
CA ASP A 67 9.49 7.94 4.80
C ASP A 67 8.14 8.23 4.16
N ARG A 68 7.34 9.12 4.76
CA ARG A 68 6.05 9.53 4.19
C ARG A 68 6.22 10.18 2.82
N SER A 69 7.20 11.07 2.67
CA SER A 69 7.51 11.72 1.39
C SER A 69 7.89 10.69 0.31
N ARG A 70 8.75 9.72 0.64
CA ARG A 70 9.15 8.65 -0.29
C ARG A 70 7.97 7.76 -0.67
N LEU A 71 7.15 7.38 0.30
CA LEU A 71 5.93 6.60 0.06
C LEU A 71 4.96 7.32 -0.87
N LEU A 72 4.72 8.61 -0.64
CA LEU A 72 3.84 9.41 -1.50
C LEU A 72 4.40 9.50 -2.91
N ARG A 73 5.69 9.81 -3.06
CA ARG A 73 6.34 9.84 -4.38
C ARG A 73 6.23 8.49 -5.10
N TRP A 74 6.46 7.39 -4.39
CA TRP A 74 6.29 6.06 -4.94
C TRP A 74 4.84 5.79 -5.37
N ARG A 75 3.85 6.05 -4.50
CA ARG A 75 2.44 5.75 -4.75
C ARG A 75 1.84 6.60 -5.86
N MET A 76 2.28 7.85 -5.99
CA MET A 76 1.83 8.76 -7.03
C MET A 76 2.60 8.61 -8.36
N GLY A 77 3.63 7.76 -8.40
CA GLY A 77 4.50 7.63 -9.57
C GLY A 77 5.34 8.88 -9.84
N TRP A 78 5.58 9.72 -8.82
CA TRP A 78 6.43 10.91 -8.89
C TRP A 78 7.91 10.56 -8.82
N LEU A 79 8.33 9.59 -9.64
CA LEU A 79 9.74 9.37 -9.96
C LEU A 79 10.16 10.37 -11.06
N PRO A 80 11.46 10.64 -11.22
CA PRO A 80 11.93 11.57 -12.25
C PRO A 80 11.37 11.21 -13.63
N GLY A 81 10.72 12.17 -14.30
CA GLY A 81 10.08 11.94 -15.59
C GLY A 81 11.06 11.53 -16.70
N ARG A 82 12.33 11.94 -16.57
CA ARG A 82 13.48 11.32 -17.21
C ARG A 82 14.28 10.58 -16.14
N PRO A 83 14.12 9.26 -16.01
CA PRO A 83 14.85 8.52 -14.99
C PRO A 83 16.35 8.57 -15.29
N PRO A 84 17.20 8.82 -14.28
CA PRO A 84 18.65 8.79 -14.46
C PRO A 84 19.13 7.38 -14.84
N PRO A 85 20.35 7.24 -15.39
CA PRO A 85 20.96 5.92 -15.55
C PRO A 85 21.08 5.24 -14.18
N CYS A 86 20.71 3.97 -14.10
CA CYS A 86 20.90 3.20 -12.87
C CYS A 86 22.38 2.85 -12.70
N SER A 87 22.84 2.75 -11.45
CA SER A 87 24.22 2.31 -11.15
C SER A 87 24.52 0.89 -11.62
N CYS A 88 23.50 0.06 -11.88
CA CYS A 88 23.68 -1.30 -12.39
C CYS A 88 23.98 -1.38 -13.90
N GLY A 89 23.94 -0.26 -14.65
CA GLY A 89 24.23 -0.24 -16.08
C GLY A 89 23.49 0.85 -16.87
N PRO A 90 23.53 0.83 -18.21
CA PRO A 90 23.00 1.91 -19.06
C PRO A 90 21.45 1.99 -19.11
N VAL A 91 20.76 1.26 -18.23
CA VAL A 91 19.30 1.22 -18.19
C VAL A 91 18.80 2.36 -17.32
N ASN A 92 17.83 3.11 -17.83
CA ASN A 92 17.17 4.17 -17.08
C ASN A 92 16.43 3.58 -15.87
N ALA A 93 16.49 4.28 -14.72
CA ALA A 93 15.88 3.92 -13.45
C ALA A 93 14.33 4.00 -13.44
N THR A 94 13.68 3.35 -14.40
CA THR A 94 12.22 3.23 -14.46
C THR A 94 11.69 2.46 -13.25
N ARG A 95 10.41 2.66 -12.91
CA ARG A 95 9.74 1.95 -11.81
C ARG A 95 9.91 0.43 -11.90
N SER A 96 9.67 -0.15 -13.08
CA SER A 96 9.80 -1.59 -13.32
C SER A 96 11.24 -2.07 -13.15
N HIS A 97 12.20 -1.29 -13.65
CA HIS A 97 13.62 -1.61 -13.50
C HIS A 97 14.05 -1.60 -12.03
N LEU A 98 13.68 -0.56 -11.27
CA LEU A 98 14.02 -0.44 -9.84
C LEU A 98 13.54 -1.63 -9.01
N LEU A 99 12.34 -2.16 -9.30
CA LEU A 99 11.80 -3.35 -8.62
C LEU A 99 12.69 -4.59 -8.81
N ILE A 100 13.28 -4.74 -10.00
CA ILE A 100 14.17 -5.85 -10.33
C ILE A 100 15.59 -5.59 -9.81
N CYS A 101 16.14 -4.42 -10.12
CA CYS A 101 17.50 -4.01 -9.77
C CYS A 101 17.75 -4.04 -8.26
N LEU A 102 16.78 -3.60 -7.46
CA LEU A 102 16.89 -3.58 -5.99
C LEU A 102 16.44 -4.89 -5.34
N ASN A 103 16.15 -5.93 -6.14
CA ASN A 103 15.68 -7.24 -5.70
C ASN A 103 14.52 -7.15 -4.69
N VAL A 104 13.53 -6.29 -5.01
CA VAL A 104 12.46 -5.88 -4.09
C VAL A 104 11.64 -7.08 -3.61
N ALA A 105 11.34 -8.03 -4.51
CA ALA A 105 10.58 -9.23 -4.16
C ALA A 105 11.26 -10.06 -3.07
N SER A 106 12.57 -10.29 -3.20
CA SER A 106 13.36 -11.03 -2.22
C SER A 106 13.45 -10.30 -0.88
N ARG A 107 13.67 -8.98 -0.90
CA ARG A 107 13.75 -8.16 0.32
C ARG A 107 12.44 -8.15 1.10
N LEU A 108 11.30 -8.23 0.40
CA LEU A 108 9.97 -8.29 1.00
C LEU A 108 9.48 -9.72 1.27
N GLN A 109 10.26 -10.75 0.92
CA GLN A 109 9.88 -12.17 1.06
C GLN A 109 8.54 -12.51 0.38
N VAL A 110 8.30 -11.93 -0.81
CA VAL A 110 7.11 -12.20 -1.62
C VAL A 110 7.52 -12.72 -3.00
N SER A 111 6.59 -13.37 -3.72
CA SER A 111 6.84 -13.82 -5.08
C SER A 111 7.13 -12.64 -6.02
N PRO A 112 8.12 -12.73 -6.93
CA PRO A 112 8.35 -11.71 -7.98
C PRO A 112 7.13 -11.49 -8.88
N GLY A 113 6.26 -12.50 -9.03
CA GLY A 113 5.02 -12.42 -9.82
C GLY A 113 3.84 -11.78 -9.08
N THR A 114 4.04 -11.32 -7.85
CA THR A 114 3.00 -10.70 -7.02
C THR A 114 2.44 -9.44 -7.68
N ARG A 115 1.11 -9.33 -7.76
CA ARG A 115 0.42 -8.20 -8.39
C ARG A 115 0.01 -7.14 -7.35
N PRO A 116 0.04 -5.84 -7.70
CA PRO A 116 0.48 -5.28 -8.99
C PRO A 116 1.99 -5.30 -9.21
N ASN A 117 2.73 -5.24 -8.11
CA ASN A 117 4.16 -5.52 -7.99
C ASN A 117 4.45 -5.79 -6.50
N PRO A 118 5.62 -6.36 -6.16
CA PRO A 118 5.96 -6.71 -4.79
C PRO A 118 5.79 -5.58 -3.75
N LEU A 119 6.26 -4.36 -4.06
CA LEU A 119 6.22 -3.24 -3.12
C LEU A 119 4.79 -2.74 -2.91
N ASP A 120 4.05 -2.49 -3.99
CA ASP A 120 2.66 -2.04 -3.89
C ASP A 120 1.76 -3.10 -3.25
N TYR A 121 2.02 -4.39 -3.46
CA TYR A 121 1.32 -5.46 -2.76
C TYR A 121 1.48 -5.34 -1.25
N VAL A 122 2.72 -5.23 -0.75
CA VAL A 122 2.99 -5.06 0.69
C VAL A 122 2.33 -3.79 1.21
N LEU A 123 2.46 -2.66 0.51
CA LEU A 123 1.83 -1.39 0.92
C LEU A 123 0.30 -1.51 0.98
N ASN A 124 -0.33 -2.26 0.08
CA ASN A 124 -1.76 -2.52 0.09
C ASN A 124 -2.21 -3.36 1.29
N GLN A 125 -1.31 -4.09 1.96
CA GLN A 125 -1.60 -4.83 3.20
C GLN A 125 -1.57 -3.95 4.45
N LEU A 126 -1.18 -2.66 4.37
CA LEU A 126 -1.13 -1.78 5.54
C LEU A 126 -2.50 -1.70 6.22
N PRO A 127 -2.56 -1.78 7.56
CA PRO A 127 -3.82 -1.72 8.29
C PRO A 127 -4.51 -0.37 8.03
N LYS A 128 -5.81 -0.40 7.71
CA LYS A 128 -6.58 0.82 7.41
C LYS A 128 -6.59 1.79 8.59
N VAL A 129 -6.82 1.20 9.75
CA VAL A 129 -6.80 1.83 11.07
C VAL A 129 -5.94 0.92 11.91
N ILE A 130 -4.94 1.48 12.59
CA ILE A 130 -4.16 0.71 13.55
C ILE A 130 -5.10 0.36 14.71
N PRO A 131 -5.36 -0.93 14.99
CA PRO A 131 -6.21 -1.32 16.10
C PRO A 131 -5.66 -0.78 17.42
N ALA A 132 -6.53 -0.44 18.37
CA ALA A 132 -6.10 -0.08 19.73
C ALA A 132 -5.33 -1.23 20.41
N TYR A 133 -5.65 -2.47 20.02
CA TYR A 133 -5.01 -3.70 20.45
C TYR A 133 -4.59 -4.51 19.21
N PRO A 134 -3.40 -4.24 18.65
CA PRO A 134 -2.88 -4.95 17.49
C PRO A 134 -2.67 -6.45 17.82
N PRO A 135 -3.13 -7.38 16.95
CA PRO A 135 -2.88 -8.79 17.18
C PRO A 135 -1.39 -9.12 16.93
N PRO A 136 -0.80 -10.13 17.62
CA PRO A 136 0.65 -10.41 17.55
C PRO A 136 1.18 -10.63 16.12
N HIS A 137 0.42 -11.35 15.29
CA HIS A 137 0.78 -11.61 13.88
C HIS A 137 0.92 -10.33 13.03
N LEU A 138 0.27 -9.24 13.41
CA LEU A 138 0.39 -7.96 12.72
C LEU A 138 1.77 -7.35 12.99
N LEU A 139 2.20 -7.34 14.25
CA LEU A 139 3.54 -6.88 14.63
C LEU A 139 4.62 -7.77 14.02
N GLU A 140 4.50 -9.10 14.13
CA GLU A 140 5.46 -10.06 13.56
C GLU A 140 5.67 -9.79 12.06
N ARG A 141 4.58 -9.68 11.29
CA ARG A 141 4.65 -9.40 9.85
C ARG A 141 5.29 -8.05 9.55
N TRP A 142 4.84 -6.99 10.21
CA TRP A 142 5.32 -5.64 9.91
C TRP A 142 6.72 -5.36 10.44
N SER A 143 7.18 -6.09 11.47
CA SER A 143 8.57 -6.01 11.95
C SER A 143 9.58 -6.44 10.88
N VAL A 144 9.18 -7.34 9.98
CA VAL A 144 10.00 -7.77 8.84
C VAL A 144 9.79 -6.83 7.64
N TRP A 145 8.54 -6.54 7.29
CA TRP A 145 8.23 -5.80 6.07
C TRP A 145 8.51 -4.31 6.15
N TRP A 146 8.23 -3.66 7.27
CA TRP A 146 8.29 -2.21 7.36
C TRP A 146 9.72 -1.66 7.22
N PRO A 147 10.73 -2.18 7.94
CA PRO A 147 12.11 -1.71 7.74
C PRO A 147 12.60 -1.97 6.31
N ALA A 148 12.22 -3.11 5.72
CA ALA A 148 12.53 -3.43 4.33
C ALA A 148 11.89 -2.41 3.37
N VAL A 149 10.62 -2.04 3.57
CA VAL A 149 9.93 -1.00 2.80
C VAL A 149 10.66 0.34 2.89
N CYS A 150 10.96 0.83 4.11
CA CYS A 150 11.68 2.09 4.29
C CYS A 150 13.05 2.07 3.59
N SER A 151 13.78 0.96 3.74
CA SER A 151 15.09 0.77 3.11
C SER A 151 15.02 0.72 1.59
N ILE A 152 14.06 -0.01 1.01
CA ILE A 152 13.84 -0.05 -0.44
C ILE A 152 13.54 1.36 -0.98
N LEU A 153 12.67 2.11 -0.29
CA LEU A 153 12.28 3.44 -0.70
C LEU A 153 13.43 4.44 -0.61
N LEU A 154 14.31 4.32 0.38
CA LEU A 154 15.53 5.10 0.48
C LEU A 154 16.48 4.77 -0.68
N ASP A 155 16.65 3.50 -1.03
CA ASP A 155 17.51 3.09 -2.15
C ASP A 155 16.97 3.59 -3.50
N ILE A 156 15.64 3.53 -3.70
CA ILE A 156 14.98 4.14 -4.86
C ILE A 156 15.29 5.64 -4.91
N ASP A 157 15.19 6.31 -3.78
CA ASP A 157 15.42 7.75 -3.70
C ASP A 157 16.87 8.12 -4.06
N ARG A 158 17.84 7.35 -3.56
CA ARG A 158 19.27 7.48 -3.89
C ARG A 158 19.55 7.28 -5.37
N VAL A 159 18.91 6.29 -5.99
CA VAL A 159 19.05 6.05 -7.44
C VAL A 159 18.44 7.20 -8.25
N CYS A 160 17.28 7.71 -7.83
CA CYS A 160 16.59 8.78 -8.54
C CYS A 160 17.19 10.18 -8.32
N HIS A 161 17.85 10.41 -7.18
CA HIS A 161 18.41 11.69 -6.76
C HIS A 161 19.83 11.50 -6.19
N PRO A 162 20.83 11.18 -7.03
CA PRO A 162 22.19 10.88 -6.57
C PRO A 162 22.88 12.08 -5.88
N GLU A 163 22.51 13.30 -6.25
CA GLU A 163 23.02 14.54 -5.65
C GLU A 163 22.30 14.94 -4.35
N GLY A 164 21.28 14.18 -3.93
CA GLY A 164 20.52 14.44 -2.72
C GLY A 164 21.31 14.06 -1.47
N GLY A 165 21.73 15.05 -0.68
CA GLY A 165 22.23 14.79 0.67
C GLY A 165 21.11 14.25 1.56
N PHE A 166 21.26 13.04 2.08
CA PHE A 166 20.34 12.46 3.06
C PHE A 166 20.94 12.67 4.46
N CYS A 167 20.31 13.51 5.29
CA CYS A 167 20.67 13.65 6.70
C CYS A 167 20.41 12.36 7.49
N ASP A 168 21.01 12.23 8.68
CA ASP A 168 20.93 11.01 9.50
C ASP A 168 19.48 10.56 9.79
N GLU A 169 18.58 11.49 10.10
CA GLU A 169 17.16 11.18 10.29
C GLU A 169 16.47 10.70 9.01
N ALA A 170 16.87 11.22 7.85
CA ALA A 170 16.32 10.77 6.57
C ALA A 170 16.90 9.41 6.16
N ALA A 171 18.07 9.03 6.66
CA ALA A 171 18.69 7.74 6.41
C ALA A 171 18.19 6.62 7.34
N ASP A 172 17.45 6.96 8.41
CA ASP A 172 16.82 5.96 9.28
C ASP A 172 15.77 5.16 8.51
N THR A 173 15.99 3.84 8.43
CA THR A 173 15.08 2.88 7.80
C THR A 173 14.53 1.88 8.81
N SER A 174 14.69 2.13 10.11
CA SER A 174 14.22 1.25 11.18
C SER A 174 12.69 1.19 11.24
N GLY A 175 12.03 2.30 10.87
CA GLY A 175 10.58 2.43 10.88
C GLY A 175 9.96 2.30 12.27
N GLN A 176 10.72 2.61 13.33
CA GLN A 176 10.30 2.37 14.73
C GLN A 176 8.98 3.05 15.10
N LEU A 177 8.72 4.26 14.60
CA LEU A 177 7.46 4.97 14.90
C LEU A 177 6.21 4.14 14.58
N PHE A 178 6.23 3.37 13.49
CA PHE A 178 5.13 2.47 13.16
C PHE A 178 5.14 1.22 14.02
N LEU A 179 6.32 0.60 14.19
CA LEU A 179 6.47 -0.63 14.95
C LEU A 179 6.10 -0.45 16.43
N ASP A 180 6.49 0.66 17.03
CA ASP A 180 6.14 1.00 18.41
C ASP A 180 4.64 1.19 18.56
N LYS A 181 3.98 1.80 17.58
CA LYS A 181 2.52 1.92 17.56
C LYS A 181 1.83 0.55 17.47
N LEU A 182 2.47 -0.45 16.85
CA LEU A 182 1.98 -1.83 16.82
C LEU A 182 2.27 -2.60 18.12
N LYS A 183 3.29 -2.21 18.89
CA LYS A 183 3.64 -2.80 20.18
C LYS A 183 2.73 -2.34 21.32
N SER A 184 2.20 -1.11 21.25
CA SER A 184 1.40 -0.54 22.35
C SER A 184 0.04 -1.23 22.55
N PRO A 185 -0.23 -1.87 23.71
CA PRO A 185 -1.52 -1.72 24.34
C PRO A 185 -1.57 -0.29 24.86
N THR A 186 -2.48 0.54 24.34
CA THR A 186 -2.68 1.87 24.92
C THR A 186 -3.46 1.67 26.21
N SER A 187 -2.78 1.37 27.32
CA SER A 187 -3.35 1.44 28.65
C SER A 187 -3.55 2.91 29.00
N VAL A 188 -4.79 3.38 28.88
CA VAL A 188 -5.34 4.53 29.60
C VAL A 188 -6.50 4.01 30.43
#